data_AF-A0AAW9HX51-F1
#
_entry.id   AF-A0AAW9HX51-F1
#
_cell.length_a   1.000
_cell.length_b   1.000
_cell.length_c   1.000
_cell.angle_alpha   90.00
_cell.angle_beta   90.00
_cell.angle_gamma   90.00
#
_symmetry.space_group_name_H-M   'P 1'
#
loop_
_entity.id
_entity.type
_entity.pdbx_description
1 polymer ?
#
loop_
_entity_poly.entity_id
_entity_poly.type
_entity_poly.pdbx_seq_one_letter_code
_entity_poly.pdbx_strand_id
1 'polypeptide(L)' 'LYIEDNIDNDFEVVEDKRINIDYAQEDKDKLWRFYIKNNKNVSVINKQ' A
#
# COMPACT_ATOMS: atom_id res chain seq x y z
N LEU A 1 19.34 8.27 -10.78
CA LEU A 1 18.15 8.10 -9.92
C LEU A 1 18.64 7.73 -8.54
N TYR A 2 18.20 8.45 -7.51
CA TYR A 2 18.55 8.18 -6.11
C TYR A 2 17.30 8.33 -5.24
N ILE A 3 17.35 7.83 -4.00
CA ILE A 3 16.31 7.99 -2.97
C ILE A 3 16.98 8.69 -1.79
N GLU A 4 16.30 9.67 -1.22
CA GLU A 4 16.73 10.35 0.01
C GLU A 4 15.92 9.84 1.19
N ASP A 5 16.55 9.83 2.35
CA ASP A 5 15.89 9.50 3.60
C ASP A 5 14.99 10.65 4.06
N ASN A 6 13.91 10.33 4.76
CA ASN A 6 13.04 11.32 5.38
C ASN A 6 13.29 11.36 6.88
N ILE A 7 13.40 12.57 7.43
CA ILE A 7 13.58 12.79 8.87
C ILE A 7 12.28 12.47 9.62
N ASP A 8 11.13 12.68 8.98
CA ASP A 8 9.81 12.43 9.56
C ASP A 8 9.27 11.04 9.17
N ASN A 9 9.03 10.22 10.19
CA ASN A 9 8.46 8.89 10.08
C ASN A 9 7.15 8.73 10.88
N ASP A 10 6.52 9.84 11.27
CA ASP A 10 5.24 9.81 12.00
C ASP A 10 4.06 9.68 11.02
N PHE A 11 3.87 8.46 10.53
CA PHE A 11 2.72 8.12 9.70
C PHE A 11 2.25 6.69 9.94
N GLU A 12 0.94 6.48 9.76
CA GLU A 12 0.35 5.15 9.87
C GLU A 12 0.43 4.43 8.51
N VAL A 13 0.99 3.22 8.51
CA VAL A 13 1.04 2.34 7.35
C VAL A 13 -0.19 1.43 7.37
N VAL A 14 -0.89 1.36 6.25
CA VAL A 14 -2.02 0.44 6.05
C VAL A 14 -1.55 -0.75 5.23
N GLU A 15 -1.90 -1.95 5.68
CA GLU A 15 -1.69 -3.21 4.98
C GLU A 15 -2.97 -3.64 4.24
N ASP A 16 -2.83 -4.06 2.98
CA ASP A 16 -3.97 -4.33 2.12
C ASP A 16 -3.64 -5.38 1.04
N LYS A 17 -4.68 -5.88 0.38
CA LYS A 17 -4.54 -6.76 -0.79
C LYS A 17 -3.97 -5.99 -1.98
N ARG A 18 -3.16 -6.67 -2.79
CA ARG A 18 -2.64 -6.10 -4.05
C ARG A 18 -3.78 -5.96 -5.06
N ILE A 19 -3.68 -4.95 -5.92
CA ILE A 19 -4.76 -4.58 -6.86
C ILE A 19 -4.59 -5.36 -8.16
N ASN A 20 -5.68 -5.91 -8.68
CA ASN A 20 -5.76 -6.56 -10.00
C ASN A 20 -4.79 -7.75 -10.17
N ILE A 21 -4.75 -8.65 -9.18
CA ILE A 21 -3.88 -9.85 -9.19
C ILE A 21 -4.66 -11.15 -9.01
N ASP A 22 -5.87 -11.24 -9.57
CA ASP A 22 -6.74 -12.43 -9.40
C ASP A 22 -6.13 -13.74 -9.91
N TYR A 23 -5.14 -13.65 -10.80
CA TYR A 23 -4.35 -14.78 -11.29
C TYR A 23 -3.43 -15.40 -10.22
N ALA A 24 -3.20 -14.72 -9.08
CA ALA A 24 -2.28 -15.16 -8.05
C ALA A 24 -2.84 -16.24 -7.12
N GLN A 25 -4.01 -16.82 -7.43
CA GLN A 25 -4.66 -17.84 -6.60
C GLN A 25 -4.79 -17.37 -5.15
N GLU A 26 -4.33 -18.15 -4.17
CA GLU A 26 -4.38 -17.82 -2.73
C GLU A 26 -3.58 -16.56 -2.37
N ASP A 27 -2.55 -16.22 -3.18
CA ASP A 27 -1.69 -15.05 -2.94
C ASP A 27 -2.36 -13.72 -3.29
N LYS A 28 -3.56 -13.75 -3.87
CA LYS A 28 -4.37 -12.55 -4.10
C LYS A 28 -4.92 -11.95 -2.80
N ASP A 29 -5.08 -12.79 -1.79
CA ASP A 29 -5.68 -12.42 -0.51
C ASP A 29 -4.63 -11.98 0.53
N LYS A 30 -3.34 -12.04 0.18
CA LYS A 30 -2.23 -11.60 1.05
C LYS A 30 -2.16 -10.08 1.16
N LEU A 31 -1.89 -9.61 2.38
CA LEU A 31 -1.74 -8.19 2.74
C LEU A 31 -0.37 -7.63 2.33
N TRP A 32 -0.02 -7.75 1.04
CA TRP A 32 1.29 -7.39 0.49
C TRP A 32 1.30 -6.05 -0.24
N ARG A 33 0.36 -5.17 0.09
CA ARG A 33 0.33 -3.80 -0.38
C ARG A 33 0.36 -2.88 0.82
N PHE A 34 1.31 -1.96 0.83
CA PHE A 34 1.51 -0.99 1.91
C PHE A 34 1.30 0.42 1.37
N TYR A 35 0.59 1.25 2.11
CA TYR A 35 0.45 2.67 1.78
C TYR A 35 0.24 3.52 3.03
N ILE A 36 0.50 4.82 2.91
CA ILE A 36 0.32 5.79 4.00
C ILE A 36 -1.17 6.10 4.16
N LYS A 37 -1.71 5.93 5.37
CA LYS A 37 -3.11 6.22 5.69
C LYS A 37 -3.45 7.68 5.39
N ASN A 38 -4.66 7.93 4.89
CA ASN A 38 -5.17 9.27 4.54
C ASN A 38 -4.34 10.07 3.52
N ASN A 39 -3.37 9.45 2.83
CA ASN A 39 -2.59 10.12 1.80
C ASN A 39 -3.40 10.25 0.50
N LYS A 40 -3.64 11.49 0.06
CA LYS A 40 -4.40 11.81 -1.17
C LYS A 40 -3.76 11.30 -2.48
N ASN A 41 -2.48 10.95 -2.46
CA ASN A 41 -1.73 10.49 -3.62
C ASN A 41 -1.77 8.95 -3.79
N VAL A 42 -2.46 8.23 -2.90
CA VAL A 42 -2.64 6.78 -3.03
C VAL A 42 -3.59 6.49 -4.20
N SER A 43 -3.14 5.69 -5.17
CA SER A 43 -3.87 5.48 -6.43
C SER A 43 -5.24 4.83 -6.26
N VAL A 44 -5.39 3.89 -5.31
CA VAL A 44 -6.64 3.19 -5.03
C VAL A 44 -6.78 3.05 -3.51
N ILE A 45 -7.84 3.59 -2.95
CA ILE A 45 -8.17 3.41 -1.53
C ILE A 45 -9.26 2.36 -1.49
N ASN A 46 -8.99 1.22 -0.84
CA ASN A 46 -10.03 0.22 -0.60
C ASN A 46 -11.02 0.84 0.39
N LYS A 47 -12.18 1.23 -0.14
CA LYS A 47 -13.34 1.58 0.67
C LYS A 47 -13.91 0.24 1.15
N GLN A 48 -13.93 0.03 2.47
CA GLN A 48 -14.73 -1.03 3.06
C GLN A 48 -16.20 -0.90 2.64
#